data_AF-A0A090QQW2-F1
#
_entry.id   AF-A0A090QQW2-F1
#
_cell.length_a   1.000
_cell.length_b   1.000
_cell.length_c   1.000
_cell.angle_alpha   90.00
_cell.angle_beta   90.00
_cell.angle_gamma   90.00
#
_symmetry.space_group_name_H-M   'P 1'
#
loop_
_entity.id
_entity.type
_entity.pdbx_description
1 polymer ?
#
loop_
_entity_poly.entity_id
_entity_poly.type
_entity_poly.pdbx_seq_one_letter_code
_entity_poly.pdbx_strand_id
1 'polypeptide(L)'
;MGDKFSKRYVMTALYLMRTVVIACFVLFPVTVETAGIFGGAIGFCWLGTVPLTSGLVRQIFGARYMSTLYGLVFFTHQVGSFLGAWFGGRIYDYYGSYEPIWWTTVVLAFLAALIHIPINDKPIVRQPATA
;
A
#
# COMPACT_ATOMS: atom_id res chain seq x y z
N MET A 1 -10.05 -12.63 6.27
CA MET A 1 -10.80 -11.38 6.06
C MET A 1 -11.05 -11.08 4.58
N GLY A 2 -10.05 -11.19 3.69
CA GLY A 2 -10.20 -10.90 2.25
C GLY A 2 -11.23 -11.74 1.46
N ASP A 3 -11.68 -12.86 2.03
CA ASP A 3 -12.74 -13.71 1.45
C ASP A 3 -14.13 -13.42 2.03
N LYS A 4 -14.21 -12.80 3.21
CA LYS A 4 -15.48 -12.49 3.90
C LYS A 4 -15.91 -11.03 3.77
N PHE A 5 -14.96 -10.12 3.56
CA PHE A 5 -15.19 -8.68 3.42
C PHE A 5 -14.75 -8.21 2.04
N SER A 6 -15.38 -7.15 1.50
CA SER A 6 -14.96 -6.56 0.23
C SER A 6 -13.50 -6.12 0.32
N LYS A 7 -12.69 -6.64 -0.61
CA LYS A 7 -11.22 -6.47 -0.62
C LYS A 7 -10.83 -5.00 -0.63
N ARG A 8 -11.60 -4.13 -1.30
CA ARG A 8 -11.35 -2.69 -1.35
C ARG A 8 -11.42 -2.02 0.03
N TYR A 9 -12.39 -2.41 0.86
CA TYR A 9 -12.53 -1.86 2.22
C TYR A 9 -11.45 -2.40 3.15
N VAL A 10 -11.06 -3.66 3.00
CA VAL A 10 -9.92 -4.23 3.76
C VAL A 10 -8.63 -3.52 3.38
N MET A 11 -8.39 -3.24 2.09
CA MET A 11 -7.24 -2.44 1.65
C MET A 11 -7.28 -1.01 2.21
N THR A 12 -8.44 -0.36 2.15
CA THR A 12 -8.64 0.98 2.71
C THR A 12 -8.31 1.01 4.21
N ALA A 13 -8.84 0.06 4.98
CA ALA A 13 -8.57 -0.05 6.42
C ALA A 13 -7.09 -0.31 6.72
N LEU A 14 -6.42 -1.16 5.93
CA LEU A 14 -4.98 -1.41 6.08
C LEU A 14 -4.15 -0.15 5.81
N TYR A 15 -4.47 0.62 4.78
CA TYR A 15 -3.76 1.87 4.49
C TYR A 15 -4.04 2.96 5.52
N LEU A 16 -5.27 3.06 6.05
CA LEU A 16 -5.58 3.96 7.17
C LEU A 16 -4.84 3.56 8.44
N MET A 17 -4.86 2.28 8.80
CA MET A 17 -4.11 1.78 9.96
C MET A 17 -2.62 2.05 9.81
N ARG A 18 -2.06 1.80 8.62
CA ARG A 18 -0.66 2.12 8.31
C ARG A 18 -0.36 3.61 8.47
N THR A 19 -1.26 4.48 8.00
CA THR A 19 -1.14 5.94 8.16
C THR A 19 -1.06 6.32 9.63
N VAL A 20 -1.98 5.80 10.47
CA VAL A 20 -2.01 6.08 11.90
C VAL A 20 -0.75 5.56 12.60
N VAL A 21 -0.32 4.32 12.31
CA VAL A 21 0.88 3.73 12.91
C VAL A 21 2.13 4.55 12.60
N ILE A 22 2.31 4.97 11.33
CA ILE A 22 3.47 5.78 10.94
C ILE A 22 3.36 7.20 11.55
N ALA A 23 2.19 7.83 11.52
CA ALA A 23 1.99 9.15 12.13
C ALA A 23 2.29 9.15 13.63
N CYS A 24 1.82 8.14 14.37
CA CYS A 24 2.14 7.97 15.78
C CYS A 24 3.65 7.84 15.99
N PHE A 25 4.35 7.04 15.19
CA PHE A 25 5.80 6.88 15.32
C PHE A 25 6.57 8.20 15.11
N VAL A 26 6.09 9.06 14.22
CA VAL A 26 6.70 10.38 13.96
C VAL A 26 6.40 11.38 15.07
N LEU A 27 5.22 11.29 15.69
CA LEU A 27 4.80 12.19 16.77
C LEU A 27 5.43 11.84 18.13
N PHE A 28 5.79 10.58 18.36
CA PHE A 28 6.43 10.15 19.60
C PHE A 28 7.96 10.18 19.48
N PRO A 29 8.69 10.41 20.59
CA PRO A 29 10.14 10.33 20.59
C PRO A 29 10.65 8.95 20.12
N VAL A 30 11.70 8.95 19.30
CA VAL A 30 12.32 7.72 18.81
C VAL A 30 13.19 7.12 19.93
N THR A 31 12.70 6.04 20.54
CA THR A 31 13.39 5.22 21.54
C THR A 31 13.36 3.76 21.10
N VAL A 32 14.13 2.89 21.77
CA VAL A 32 14.10 1.45 21.49
C VAL A 32 12.69 0.88 21.67
N GLU A 33 11.96 1.38 22.67
CA GLU A 33 10.59 0.95 22.99
C GLU A 33 9.61 1.38 21.90
N THR A 34 9.63 2.67 21.49
CA THR A 34 8.72 3.17 20.45
C THR A 34 9.03 2.56 19.09
N ALA A 35 10.31 2.31 18.78
CA ALA A 35 10.72 1.60 17.58
C ALA A 35 10.26 0.13 17.59
N GLY A 36 10.33 -0.56 18.73
CA GLY A 36 9.85 -1.93 18.89
C GLY A 36 8.34 -2.05 18.69
N ILE A 37 7.57 -1.15 19.31
CA ILE A 37 6.11 -1.07 19.15
C ILE A 37 5.74 -0.76 17.69
N PHE A 38 6.41 0.22 17.08
CA PHE A 38 6.22 0.55 15.67
C PHE A 38 6.51 -0.64 14.77
N GLY A 39 7.64 -1.34 14.97
CA GLY A 39 8.02 -2.53 14.21
C GLY A 39 6.97 -3.64 14.29
N GLY A 40 6.42 -3.90 15.47
CA GLY A 40 5.30 -4.83 15.65
C GLY A 40 4.04 -4.38 14.90
N ALA A 41 3.61 -3.13 15.10
CA ALA A 41 2.38 -2.59 14.52
C ALA A 41 2.44 -2.51 12.98
N ILE A 42 3.56 -2.05 12.42
CA ILE A 42 3.75 -1.94 10.97
C ILE A 42 3.86 -3.33 10.33
N GLY A 43 4.43 -4.31 11.05
CA GLY A 43 4.49 -5.71 10.62
C GLY A 43 3.10 -6.30 10.35
N PHE A 44 2.12 -6.05 11.22
CA PHE A 44 0.72 -6.44 10.98
C PHE A 44 0.11 -5.79 9.74
N CYS A 45 0.52 -4.55 9.42
CA CYS A 45 0.04 -3.83 8.25
C CYS A 45 0.73 -4.25 6.94
N TRP A 46 1.86 -4.95 7.00
CA TRP A 46 2.79 -5.04 5.87
C TRP A 46 2.29 -5.97 4.77
N LEU A 47 2.19 -7.28 5.09
CA LEU A 47 2.00 -8.35 4.11
C LEU A 47 0.55 -8.52 3.64
N GLY A 48 -0.43 -7.93 4.34
CA GLY A 48 -1.85 -8.08 4.00
C GLY A 48 -2.22 -7.54 2.62
N THR A 49 -1.43 -6.62 2.07
CA THR A 49 -1.71 -5.97 0.78
C THR A 49 -1.50 -6.89 -0.43
N VAL A 50 -0.51 -7.79 -0.38
CA VAL A 50 -0.15 -8.69 -1.50
C VAL A 50 -1.31 -9.62 -1.90
N PRO A 51 -1.91 -10.42 -1.00
CA PRO A 51 -3.04 -11.30 -1.34
C PRO A 51 -4.31 -10.51 -1.68
N LEU A 52 -4.50 -9.32 -1.10
CA LEU A 52 -5.67 -8.48 -1.40
C LEU A 52 -5.60 -7.88 -2.80
N THR A 53 -4.45 -7.32 -3.19
CA THR A 53 -4.26 -6.75 -4.53
C THR A 53 -4.37 -7.82 -5.61
N SER A 54 -3.67 -8.94 -5.45
CA SER A 54 -3.77 -10.07 -6.40
C SER A 54 -5.19 -10.65 -6.46
N GLY A 55 -5.88 -10.76 -5.33
CA GLY A 55 -7.29 -11.17 -5.29
C GLY A 55 -8.21 -10.18 -6.00
N LEU A 56 -7.98 -8.87 -5.85
CA LEU A 56 -8.77 -7.82 -6.47
C LEU A 56 -8.57 -7.76 -7.99
N VAL A 57 -7.31 -7.85 -8.45
CA VAL A 57 -7.00 -7.92 -9.89
C VAL A 57 -7.66 -9.15 -10.52
N ARG A 58 -7.57 -10.32 -9.87
CA ARG A 58 -8.24 -11.54 -10.35
C ARG A 58 -9.75 -11.39 -10.37
N GLN A 59 -10.35 -10.76 -9.37
CA GLN A 59 -11.80 -10.56 -9.27
C GLN A 59 -12.33 -9.64 -10.38
N ILE A 60 -11.62 -8.55 -10.67
CA ILE A 60 -12.02 -7.56 -11.67
C ILE A 60 -11.74 -8.06 -13.09
N PHE A 61 -10.51 -8.53 -13.34
CA PHE A 61 -10.00 -8.81 -14.68
C PHE A 61 -9.94 -10.29 -15.04
N GLY A 62 -10.22 -11.21 -14.11
CA GLY A 62 -10.15 -12.66 -14.30
C GLY A 62 -8.72 -13.21 -14.53
N ALA A 63 -8.62 -14.51 -14.81
CA ALA A 63 -7.32 -15.21 -14.83
C ALA A 63 -6.51 -15.09 -16.14
N ARG A 64 -7.15 -14.77 -17.28
CA ARG A 64 -6.54 -14.84 -18.62
C ARG A 64 -5.26 -14.02 -18.78
N TYR A 65 -5.24 -12.80 -18.24
CA TYR A 65 -4.09 -11.88 -18.32
C TYR A 65 -3.50 -11.59 -16.93
N MET A 66 -3.72 -12.49 -15.98
CA MET A 66 -3.36 -12.26 -14.57
C MET A 66 -1.86 -12.05 -14.38
N SER A 67 -1.02 -12.82 -15.08
CA SER A 67 0.44 -12.70 -15.01
C SER A 67 0.92 -11.32 -15.50
N THR A 68 0.41 -10.85 -16.63
CA THR A 68 0.75 -9.53 -17.18
C THR A 68 0.28 -8.39 -16.28
N LEU A 69 -0.98 -8.43 -15.84
CA LEU A 69 -1.53 -7.40 -14.97
C LEU A 69 -0.82 -7.35 -13.62
N TYR A 70 -0.56 -8.52 -13.02
CA TYR A 70 0.19 -8.58 -11.76
C TYR A 70 1.67 -8.19 -11.95
N GLY A 71 2.27 -8.52 -13.10
CA GLY A 71 3.61 -8.06 -13.48
C GLY A 71 3.69 -6.53 -13.56
N LEU A 72 2.67 -5.87 -14.12
CA LEU A 72 2.58 -4.41 -14.13
C LEU A 72 2.44 -3.84 -12.72
N VAL A 73 1.57 -4.43 -11.89
CA VAL A 73 1.44 -4.04 -10.47
C VAL A 73 2.79 -4.15 -9.76
N PHE A 74 3.49 -5.28 -9.92
CA PHE A 74 4.79 -5.49 -9.30
C PHE A 74 5.84 -4.49 -9.82
N PHE A 75 5.88 -4.24 -11.13
CA PHE A 75 6.77 -3.24 -11.71
C PHE A 75 6.54 -1.85 -11.11
N THR A 76 5.29 -1.39 -11.03
CA THR A 76 4.98 -0.08 -10.41
C THR A 76 5.37 -0.03 -8.94
N HIS A 77 5.25 -1.15 -8.21
CA HIS A 77 5.74 -1.27 -6.84
C HIS A 77 7.28 -1.13 -6.75
N GLN A 78 8.04 -1.72 -7.68
CA GLN A 78 9.50 -1.58 -7.69
C GLN A 78 9.93 -0.16 -8.01
N VAL A 79 9.25 0.51 -8.95
CA VAL A 79 9.50 1.92 -9.25
C VAL A 79 9.23 2.78 -8.01
N GLY A 80 8.10 2.58 -7.34
CA GLY A 80 7.78 3.28 -6.09
C GLY A 80 8.80 3.01 -4.97
N SER A 81 9.25 1.75 -4.82
CA SER A 81 10.25 1.37 -3.82
C SER A 81 11.61 2.04 -4.08
N PHE A 82 12.03 2.08 -5.34
CA PHE A 82 13.23 2.79 -5.76
C PHE A 82 13.12 4.29 -5.45
N LEU A 83 12.03 4.93 -5.90
CA LEU A 83 11.82 6.35 -5.69
C LEU A 83 11.74 6.69 -4.20
N GLY A 84 11.07 5.89 -3.38
CA GLY A 84 10.98 6.09 -1.93
C GLY A 84 12.35 6.07 -1.25
N ALA A 85 13.17 5.05 -1.52
CA ALA A 85 14.52 4.95 -0.96
C ALA A 85 15.45 6.06 -1.47
N TRP A 86 15.39 6.36 -2.76
CA TRP A 86 16.21 7.40 -3.39
C TRP A 86 15.85 8.81 -2.90
N PHE A 87 14.56 9.16 -2.84
CA PHE A 87 14.11 10.42 -2.26
C PHE A 87 14.43 10.52 -0.77
N GLY A 88 14.31 9.43 -0.02
CA GLY A 88 14.70 9.41 1.40
C GLY A 88 16.18 9.78 1.60
N GLY A 89 17.07 9.22 0.79
CA GLY A 89 18.49 9.59 0.79
C GLY A 89 18.71 11.06 0.43
N ARG A 90 18.08 11.53 -0.65
CA ARG A 90 18.23 12.94 -1.10
C ARG A 90 17.66 13.96 -0.11
N ILE A 91 16.54 13.65 0.55
CA ILE A 91 15.99 14.49 1.61
C ILE A 91 16.97 14.57 2.78
N TYR A 92 17.55 13.45 3.18
CA TYR A 92 18.53 13.45 4.25
C TYR A 92 19.79 14.27 3.89
N ASP A 93 20.32 14.11 2.68
CA ASP A 93 21.48 14.86 2.20
C ASP A 93 21.25 16.38 2.22
N TYR A 94 20.02 16.83 1.95
CA TYR A 94 19.66 18.25 1.88
C TYR A 94 19.28 18.85 3.24
N TYR A 95 18.45 18.15 4.02
CA TYR A 95 17.88 18.66 5.27
C TYR A 95 18.65 18.22 6.51
N GLY A 96 19.52 17.20 6.41
CA GLY A 96 20.18 16.57 7.54
C GLY A 96 19.22 15.80 8.47
N SER A 97 17.99 15.53 8.03
CA SER A 97 16.94 14.89 8.82
C SER A 97 16.03 14.04 7.94
N TYR A 98 15.50 12.95 8.50
CA TYR A 98 14.48 12.10 7.86
C TYR A 98 13.05 12.57 8.11
N GLU A 99 12.83 13.58 8.94
CA GLU A 99 11.49 14.05 9.31
C GLU A 99 10.61 14.38 8.08
N PRO A 100 11.10 15.06 7.02
CA PRO A 100 10.26 15.36 5.86
C PRO A 100 9.83 14.10 5.09
N ILE A 101 10.70 13.08 4.96
CA ILE A 101 10.34 11.85 4.24
C ILE A 101 9.34 11.02 5.06
N TRP A 102 9.41 11.05 6.39
CA TRP A 102 8.44 10.40 7.25
C TRP A 102 7.04 11.01 7.10
N TRP A 103 6.91 12.34 7.14
CA TRP A 103 5.62 13.01 6.90
C TRP A 103 5.10 12.77 5.48
N THR A 104 5.99 12.78 4.48
CA THR A 104 5.63 12.40 3.10
C THR A 104 5.06 10.98 3.06
N THR A 105 5.65 10.05 3.80
CA THR A 105 5.16 8.67 3.91
C THR A 105 3.77 8.58 4.55
N VAL A 106 3.49 9.38 5.59
CA VAL A 106 2.15 9.50 6.19
C VAL A 106 1.13 9.96 5.15
N VAL A 107 1.45 11.05 4.43
CA VAL A 107 0.56 11.61 3.40
C VAL A 107 0.30 10.60 2.28
N LEU A 108 1.34 9.93 1.78
CA LEU A 108 1.19 8.93 0.72
C LEU A 108 0.37 7.72 1.17
N ALA A 109 0.55 7.25 2.41
CA ALA A 109 -0.26 6.17 2.97
C ALA A 109 -1.74 6.57 3.11
N PHE A 110 -2.01 7.82 3.52
CA PHE A 110 -3.36 8.34 3.62
C PHE A 110 -4.02 8.48 2.24
N LEU A 111 -3.31 9.05 1.27
CA LEU A 111 -3.79 9.14 -0.12
C LEU A 111 -4.06 7.76 -0.72
N ALA A 112 -3.21 6.77 -0.41
CA ALA A 112 -3.45 5.39 -0.82
C ALA A 112 -4.77 4.87 -0.26
N ALA A 113 -5.10 5.13 1.02
CA ALA A 113 -6.40 4.76 1.56
C ALA A 113 -7.56 5.42 0.80
N LEU A 114 -7.46 6.71 0.50
CA LEU A 114 -8.52 7.44 -0.22
C LEU A 114 -8.74 6.90 -1.64
N ILE A 115 -7.66 6.59 -2.36
CA ILE A 115 -7.72 6.04 -3.73
C ILE A 115 -8.36 4.64 -3.75
N HIS A 116 -8.30 3.89 -2.64
CA HIS A 116 -8.93 2.56 -2.56
C HIS A 116 -10.45 2.60 -2.34
N ILE A 117 -11.01 3.70 -1.82
CA ILE A 117 -12.44 3.84 -1.55
C ILE A 117 -13.29 3.72 -2.84
N PRO A 118 -13.00 4.47 -3.93
CA PRO A 118 -13.83 4.45 -5.13
C PRO A 118 -13.58 3.24 -6.06
N ILE A 119 -12.71 2.29 -5.69
CA ILE A 119 -12.40 1.15 -6.57
C ILE A 119 -13.64 0.28 -6.79
N ASN A 120 -14.03 0.13 -8.06
CA ASN A 120 -15.05 -0.83 -8.44
C ASN A 120 -14.45 -2.25 -8.47
N ASP A 121 -14.80 -3.05 -7.46
CA ASP A 121 -14.36 -4.43 -7.31
C ASP A 121 -15.28 -5.44 -8.04
N LYS A 122 -16.26 -4.97 -8.81
CA LYS A 122 -17.12 -5.86 -9.61
C LYS A 122 -16.34 -6.45 -10.80
N PRO A 123 -16.58 -7.72 -11.15
CA PRO A 123 -16.01 -8.32 -12.35
C PRO A 123 -16.41 -7.54 -13.61
N ILE A 124 -15.45 -7.33 -14.51
CA ILE A 124 -15.73 -6.74 -15.82
C ILE A 124 -16.55 -7.73 -16.64
N VAL A 125 -17.70 -7.27 -17.17
CA VAL A 125 -18.53 -8.08 -18.09
C VAL A 125 -17.74 -8.27 -19.38
N ARG A 126 -17.32 -9.51 -19.63
CA ARG A 126 -16.65 -9.86 -20.88
C ARG A 126 -17.72 -10.22 -21.90
N GLN A 127 -17.84 -9.43 -22.97
CA GLN A 127 -18.57 -9.89 -24.14
C GLN A 127 -17.89 -11.16 -24.68
N PRO A 128 -18.65 -12.22 -25.01
CA PRO A 128 -18.08 -13.38 -25.66
C PRO A 128 -17.41 -12.91 -26.96
N ALA A 129 -16.20 -13.41 -27.23
CA ALA A 129 -15.53 -13.14 -28.49
C ALA A 129 -16.48 -13.60 -29.61
N THR A 130 -16.93 -12.67 -30.45
CA THR A 130 -17.63 -13.01 -31.69
C THR A 130 -16.72 -13.93 -32.49
N ALA A 131 -17.21 -15.15 -32.74
CA ALA A 131 -16.54 -16.20 -33.49
C ALA A 131 -16.36 -15.82 -34.96
#